data_AF-A0AA35Y975-F1
#
_entry.id   AF-A0AA35Y975-F1
#
_cell.length_a   1.000
_cell.length_b   1.000
_cell.length_c   1.000
_cell.angle_alpha   90.00
_cell.angle_beta   90.00
_cell.angle_gamma   90.00
#
_symmetry.space_group_name_H-M   'P 1'
#
loop_
_entity.id
_entity.type
_entity.pdbx_description
1 polymer ?
#
loop_
_entity_poly.entity_id
_entity_poly.type
_entity_poly.pdbx_seq_one_letter_code
_entity_poly.pdbx_strand_id
1 'polypeptide(L)'
;MGSFNINLVVFMAIMVASMQLQGTAAQTRHVVGDALGWTILSGGAAAYTTWASRQTFTVGDILVFNFTNGDHDVAEVSAAAYGPCTATNPISLVTTGPASLTLTTAGTHYYICTFASHCQLGQKLTINVSADASTTPPSATPTTPASPPTTIPTPPLSAPTTPASPPTISPTTPDVPCPPTSSPSSSPSSPPTVVTSDRITPVPPPSGGAPSFSAMVPASFLIIGLAFLNY
;
A
#
# COMPACT_ATOMS: atom_id res chain seq x y z
N MET A 1 45.46 39.36 -19.90
CA MET A 1 44.80 38.58 -18.83
C MET A 1 43.40 39.14 -18.67
N GLY A 2 42.38 38.38 -19.10
CA GLY A 2 41.01 38.88 -19.14
C GLY A 2 40.47 39.15 -17.75
N SER A 3 39.92 40.35 -17.54
CA SER A 3 39.15 40.68 -16.35
C SER A 3 37.95 39.75 -16.30
N PHE A 4 38.06 38.67 -15.51
CA PHE A 4 36.91 37.85 -15.20
C PHE A 4 35.88 38.76 -14.54
N ASN A 5 34.73 38.94 -15.20
CA ASN A 5 33.64 39.76 -14.70
C ASN A 5 33.14 39.14 -13.39
N ILE A 6 33.65 39.63 -12.27
CA ILE A 6 33.29 39.17 -10.92
C ILE A 6 31.77 39.13 -10.75
N ASN A 7 31.06 40.11 -11.32
CA ASN A 7 29.59 40.16 -11.34
C ASN A 7 28.94 38.96 -12.06
N LEU A 8 29.55 38.45 -13.14
CA LEU A 8 29.07 37.27 -13.86
C LEU A 8 29.30 35.99 -13.06
N VAL A 9 30.45 35.89 -12.39
CA VAL A 9 30.79 34.74 -11.54
C VAL A 9 29.85 34.68 -10.32
N VAL A 10 29.56 35.83 -9.71
CA VAL A 10 28.60 35.93 -8.60
C VAL A 10 27.18 35.57 -9.05
N PHE A 11 26.74 36.03 -10.23
CA PHE A 11 25.42 35.66 -10.78
C PHE A 11 25.28 34.16 -11.05
N MET A 12 26.32 33.54 -11.62
CA MET A 12 26.33 32.10 -11.86
C MET A 12 26.35 31.30 -10.55
N ALA A 13 27.10 31.76 -9.54
CA ALA A 13 27.13 31.12 -8.23
C ALA A 13 25.76 31.18 -7.53
N ILE A 14 25.04 32.30 -7.63
CA ILE A 14 23.69 32.46 -7.05
C ILE A 14 22.68 31.56 -7.77
N MET A 15 22.72 31.49 -9.11
CA MET A 15 21.86 30.58 -9.88
C MET A 15 22.12 29.12 -9.51
N VAL A 16 23.39 28.71 -9.43
CA VAL A 16 23.77 27.34 -9.07
C VAL A 16 23.40 27.01 -7.62
N ALA A 17 23.53 27.96 -6.68
CA ALA A 17 23.10 27.77 -5.30
C ALA A 17 21.57 27.70 -5.16
N SER A 18 20.82 28.46 -5.97
CA SER A 18 19.34 28.39 -5.97
C SER A 18 18.79 27.07 -6.52
N MET A 19 19.53 26.40 -7.42
CA MET A 19 19.21 25.05 -7.90
C MET A 19 19.51 23.93 -6.88
N GLN A 20 20.15 24.24 -5.75
CA GLN A 20 20.52 23.26 -4.71
C GLN A 20 19.50 23.18 -3.56
N LEU A 21 18.32 23.80 -3.70
CA LEU A 21 17.19 23.45 -2.84
C LEU A 21 16.65 22.07 -3.26
N GLN A 22 17.47 21.04 -3.02
CA GLN A 22 17.07 19.65 -3.09
C GLN A 22 16.01 19.48 -2.02
N GLY A 23 14.74 19.44 -2.45
CA GLY A 23 13.62 19.21 -1.57
C GLY A 23 13.90 17.96 -0.75
N THR A 24 13.96 18.10 0.57
CA THR A 24 13.85 16.95 1.45
C THR A 24 12.54 16.27 1.08
N ALA A 25 12.58 15.03 0.57
CA ALA A 25 11.39 14.24 0.29
C ALA A 25 10.64 14.06 1.60
N ALA A 26 9.70 14.96 1.88
CA ALA A 26 8.82 14.85 3.02
C ALA A 26 7.86 13.71 2.71
N GLN A 27 7.79 12.75 3.63
CA GLN A 27 6.80 11.68 3.59
C GLN A 27 5.39 12.27 3.47
N THR A 28 4.74 12.05 2.33
CA THR A 28 3.40 12.60 2.08
C THR A 28 2.38 11.78 2.86
N ARG A 29 1.41 12.46 3.48
CA ARG A 29 0.29 11.80 4.17
C ARG A 29 -0.98 11.93 3.33
N HIS A 30 -1.53 10.81 2.90
CA HIS A 30 -2.79 10.75 2.18
C HIS A 30 -3.91 10.33 3.14
N VAL A 31 -4.81 11.25 3.46
CA VAL A 31 -5.98 10.95 4.30
C VAL A 31 -7.05 10.29 3.42
N VAL A 32 -7.25 8.99 3.61
CA VAL A 32 -8.16 8.18 2.79
C VAL A 32 -9.59 8.66 2.98
N GLY A 33 -10.24 9.03 1.88
CA GLY A 33 -11.61 9.57 1.90
C GLY A 33 -11.72 11.04 2.32
N ASP A 34 -10.59 11.74 2.49
CA ASP A 34 -10.54 13.14 2.91
C ASP A 34 -11.33 13.37 4.22
N ALA A 35 -12.25 14.34 4.24
CA ALA A 35 -13.09 14.63 5.41
C ALA A 35 -14.15 13.55 5.70
N LEU A 36 -14.44 12.66 4.73
CA LEU A 36 -15.42 11.57 4.90
C LEU A 36 -14.80 10.37 5.63
N GLY A 37 -13.47 10.23 5.59
CA GLY A 37 -12.74 9.15 6.24
C GLY A 37 -12.96 7.78 5.61
N TRP A 38 -12.63 6.75 6.39
CA TRP A 38 -12.75 5.34 6.02
C TRP A 38 -14.06 4.76 6.55
N THR A 39 -15.11 4.82 5.72
CA THR A 39 -16.45 4.29 6.00
C THR A 39 -17.14 3.77 4.74
N ILE A 40 -18.39 3.31 4.85
CA ILE A 40 -19.21 2.95 3.69
C ILE A 40 -19.80 4.23 3.09
N LEU A 41 -19.33 4.62 1.91
CA LEU A 41 -19.80 5.82 1.22
C LEU A 41 -20.96 5.50 0.27
N SER A 42 -21.88 6.43 0.09
CA SER A 42 -23.05 6.27 -0.80
C SER A 42 -22.67 6.04 -2.26
N GLY A 43 -21.49 6.50 -2.69
CA GLY A 43 -20.91 6.20 -4.01
C GLY A 43 -20.27 4.81 -4.13
N GLY A 44 -20.34 3.98 -3.09
CA GLY A 44 -19.70 2.67 -3.02
C GLY A 44 -18.20 2.74 -3.30
N ALA A 45 -17.68 1.72 -3.99
CA ALA A 45 -16.26 1.63 -4.32
C ALA A 45 -15.77 2.78 -5.21
N ALA A 46 -16.66 3.38 -6.01
CA ALA A 46 -16.30 4.47 -6.92
C ALA A 46 -15.84 5.73 -6.17
N ALA A 47 -16.30 5.95 -4.94
CA ALA A 47 -15.87 7.07 -4.12
C ALA A 47 -14.37 6.99 -3.78
N TYR A 48 -13.89 5.81 -3.35
CA TYR A 48 -12.47 5.60 -3.07
C TYR A 48 -11.62 5.55 -4.33
N THR A 49 -12.13 4.99 -5.43
CA THR A 49 -11.44 5.05 -6.74
C THR A 49 -11.25 6.49 -7.22
N THR A 50 -12.28 7.33 -7.09
CA THR A 50 -12.22 8.76 -7.44
C THR A 50 -11.31 9.55 -6.50
N TRP A 51 -11.29 9.17 -5.22
CA TRP A 51 -10.32 9.74 -4.29
C TRP A 51 -8.89 9.39 -4.69
N ALA A 52 -8.61 8.11 -4.94
CA ALA A 52 -7.28 7.61 -5.28
C ALA A 52 -6.75 8.18 -6.60
N SER A 53 -7.61 8.40 -7.60
CA SER A 53 -7.20 8.95 -8.91
C SER A 53 -6.69 10.39 -8.85
N ARG A 54 -6.96 11.10 -7.75
CA ARG A 54 -6.48 12.47 -7.50
C ARG A 54 -5.18 12.52 -6.70
N GLN A 55 -4.61 11.36 -6.37
CA GLN A 55 -3.41 11.21 -5.56
C GLN A 55 -2.25 10.69 -6.41
N THR A 56 -1.03 10.96 -5.97
CA THR A 56 0.19 10.29 -6.44
C THR A 56 0.81 9.63 -5.23
N PHE A 57 0.99 8.32 -5.28
CA PHE A 57 1.56 7.54 -4.18
C PHE A 57 2.98 7.12 -4.53
N THR A 58 3.91 7.40 -3.64
CA THR A 58 5.31 7.03 -3.75
C THR A 58 5.73 6.17 -2.57
N VAL A 59 6.72 5.30 -2.77
CA VAL A 59 7.34 4.56 -1.65
C VAL A 59 7.83 5.56 -0.61
N GLY A 60 7.48 5.31 0.64
CA GLY A 60 7.75 6.20 1.76
C GLY A 60 6.52 6.96 2.23
N ASP A 61 5.51 7.21 1.39
CA ASP A 61 4.28 7.91 1.79
C ASP A 61 3.47 7.15 2.86
N ILE A 62 2.55 7.83 3.53
CA ILE A 62 1.65 7.26 4.56
C ILE A 62 0.20 7.37 4.08
N LEU A 63 -0.52 6.26 4.11
CA LEU A 63 -1.98 6.25 4.11
C LEU A 63 -2.50 6.45 5.54
N VAL A 64 -3.44 7.37 5.71
CA VAL A 64 -4.12 7.61 6.99
C VAL A 64 -5.58 7.26 6.84
N PHE A 65 -6.01 6.22 7.56
CA PHE A 65 -7.40 5.78 7.59
C PHE A 65 -8.05 6.23 8.88
N ASN A 66 -8.98 7.19 8.79
CA ASN A 66 -9.74 7.68 9.93
C ASN A 66 -11.05 6.88 10.04
N PHE A 67 -11.23 6.16 11.15
CA PHE A 67 -12.43 5.40 11.44
C PHE A 67 -12.62 5.19 12.95
N THR A 68 -13.84 4.88 13.37
CA THR A 68 -14.16 4.54 14.76
C THR A 68 -13.78 3.11 15.09
N ASN A 69 -13.07 2.91 16.20
CA ASN A 69 -12.71 1.57 16.70
C ASN A 69 -13.96 0.73 16.93
N GLY A 70 -13.98 -0.48 16.38
CA GLY A 70 -15.12 -1.40 16.51
C GLY A 70 -16.22 -1.22 15.46
N ASP A 71 -16.15 -0.17 14.62
CA ASP A 71 -17.05 -0.01 13.47
C ASP A 71 -16.37 -0.39 12.16
N HIS A 72 -15.06 -0.14 12.06
CA HIS A 72 -14.26 -0.46 10.88
C HIS A 72 -12.87 -0.95 11.27
N ASP A 73 -12.18 -1.49 10.28
CA ASP A 73 -10.78 -1.87 10.30
C ASP A 73 -10.18 -1.64 8.91
N VAL A 74 -8.87 -1.85 8.80
CA VAL A 74 -8.14 -1.80 7.54
C VAL A 74 -7.32 -3.07 7.41
N ALA A 75 -7.63 -3.87 6.40
CA ALA A 75 -6.85 -5.03 6.02
C ALA A 75 -6.20 -4.81 4.66
N GLU A 76 -4.89 -5.01 4.57
CA GLU A 76 -4.21 -5.16 3.28
C GLU A 76 -4.38 -6.60 2.81
N VAL A 77 -4.77 -6.78 1.54
CA VAL A 77 -5.09 -8.09 0.99
C VAL A 77 -4.41 -8.32 -0.36
N SER A 78 -4.37 -9.58 -0.79
CA SER A 78 -3.91 -9.91 -2.14
C SER A 78 -4.91 -9.44 -3.21
N ALA A 79 -4.43 -9.30 -4.45
CA ALA A 79 -5.29 -8.99 -5.59
C ALA A 79 -6.46 -10.00 -5.74
N ALA A 80 -6.19 -11.29 -5.50
CA ALA A 80 -7.19 -12.35 -5.59
C ALA A 80 -8.27 -12.25 -4.48
N ALA A 81 -7.90 -11.76 -3.30
CA ALA A 81 -8.82 -11.57 -2.19
C ALA A 81 -9.64 -10.26 -2.30
N TYR A 82 -9.10 -9.25 -2.99
CA TYR A 82 -9.73 -7.93 -3.09
C TYR A 82 -11.09 -7.94 -3.78
N GLY A 83 -11.18 -8.55 -4.97
CA GLY A 83 -12.43 -8.65 -5.75
C GLY A 83 -13.60 -9.22 -4.95
N PRO A 84 -13.48 -10.47 -4.43
CA PRO A 84 -14.53 -11.14 -3.66
C PRO A 84 -14.66 -10.63 -2.21
N CYS A 85 -13.85 -9.67 -1.76
CA CYS A 85 -13.83 -9.20 -0.37
C CYS A 85 -13.49 -10.31 0.64
N THR A 86 -12.51 -11.14 0.32
CA THR A 86 -12.05 -12.21 1.22
C THR A 86 -11.18 -11.61 2.33
N ALA A 87 -11.66 -11.72 3.57
CA ALA A 87 -10.94 -11.25 4.76
C ALA A 87 -9.98 -12.29 5.37
N THR A 88 -9.96 -13.51 4.85
CA THR A 88 -9.13 -14.59 5.39
C THR A 88 -7.66 -14.35 5.07
N ASN A 89 -6.80 -14.46 6.09
CA ASN A 89 -5.34 -14.33 5.98
C ASN A 89 -4.90 -13.02 5.28
N PRO A 90 -5.26 -11.85 5.82
CA PRO A 90 -4.80 -10.59 5.26
C PRO A 90 -3.28 -10.47 5.39
N ILE A 91 -2.66 -9.68 4.51
CA ILE A 91 -1.23 -9.34 4.56
C ILE A 91 -0.94 -8.54 5.84
N SER A 92 -1.83 -7.61 6.16
CA SER A 92 -1.82 -6.86 7.42
C SER A 92 -3.24 -6.54 7.85
N LEU A 93 -3.47 -6.36 9.15
CA LEU A 93 -4.76 -5.99 9.72
C LEU A 93 -4.55 -4.96 10.84
N VAL A 94 -5.25 -3.85 10.75
CA VAL A 94 -5.28 -2.80 11.78
C VAL A 94 -6.73 -2.54 12.19
N THR A 95 -7.04 -2.82 13.46
CA THR A 95 -8.40 -2.71 14.03
C THR A 95 -8.61 -1.44 14.87
N THR A 96 -7.57 -0.62 15.01
CA THR A 96 -7.62 0.64 15.75
C THR A 96 -7.34 1.83 14.83
N GLY A 97 -8.23 2.80 14.87
CA GLY A 97 -8.17 4.07 14.17
C GLY A 97 -7.65 5.22 15.05
N PRO A 98 -7.13 6.30 14.45
CA PRO A 98 -6.78 6.40 13.03
C PRO A 98 -5.55 5.52 12.71
N ALA A 99 -5.65 4.69 11.68
CA ALA A 99 -4.57 3.81 11.25
C ALA A 99 -3.62 4.56 10.31
N SER A 100 -2.31 4.47 10.54
CA SER A 100 -1.29 5.04 9.65
C SER A 100 -0.44 3.91 9.08
N LEU A 101 -0.50 3.71 7.76
CA LEU A 101 0.21 2.66 7.04
C LEU A 101 1.24 3.30 6.09
N THR A 102 2.52 3.00 6.30
CA THR A 102 3.59 3.42 5.40
C THR A 102 3.64 2.55 4.16
N LEU A 103 3.73 3.15 2.99
CA LEU A 103 3.86 2.48 1.70
C LEU A 103 5.33 2.10 1.49
N THR A 104 5.69 0.85 1.81
CA THR A 104 7.09 0.40 1.82
C THR A 104 7.55 -0.22 0.50
N THR A 105 6.63 -0.59 -0.39
CA THR A 105 6.94 -1.24 -1.67
C THR A 105 6.22 -0.55 -2.82
N ALA A 106 6.85 -0.55 -3.99
CA ALA A 106 6.20 -0.12 -5.22
C ALA A 106 5.24 -1.20 -5.73
N GLY A 107 4.23 -0.80 -6.49
CA GLY A 107 3.24 -1.69 -7.08
C GLY A 107 1.81 -1.39 -6.63
N THR A 108 0.90 -2.30 -6.97
CA THR A 108 -0.53 -2.15 -6.63
C THR A 108 -0.81 -2.74 -5.25
N HIS A 109 -1.40 -1.93 -4.38
CA HIS A 109 -1.84 -2.33 -3.04
C HIS A 109 -3.37 -2.31 -2.94
N TYR A 110 -3.92 -3.23 -2.14
CA TYR A 110 -5.34 -3.45 -2.00
C TYR A 110 -5.73 -3.43 -0.53
N TYR A 111 -6.66 -2.56 -0.16
CA TYR A 111 -7.14 -2.42 1.21
C TYR A 111 -8.65 -2.62 1.27
N ILE A 112 -9.14 -3.33 2.29
CA ILE A 112 -10.57 -3.57 2.53
C ILE A 112 -10.90 -3.37 4.01
N CYS A 113 -12.17 -3.07 4.29
CA CYS A 113 -12.73 -3.30 5.63
C CYS A 113 -13.27 -4.74 5.69
N THR A 114 -12.94 -5.48 6.75
CA THR A 114 -13.30 -6.89 6.92
C THR A 114 -14.64 -7.11 7.61
N PHE A 115 -15.22 -6.04 8.18
CA PHE A 115 -16.55 -6.08 8.76
C PHE A 115 -17.59 -6.51 7.72
N ALA A 116 -18.52 -7.34 8.17
CA ALA A 116 -19.49 -8.01 7.30
C ALA A 116 -20.19 -6.99 6.38
N SER A 117 -20.22 -7.29 5.07
CA SER A 117 -20.79 -6.47 3.99
C SER A 117 -20.06 -5.14 3.68
N HIS A 118 -19.16 -4.63 4.52
CA HIS A 118 -18.57 -3.30 4.33
C HIS A 118 -17.76 -3.20 3.03
N CYS A 119 -16.89 -4.18 2.76
CA CYS A 119 -16.15 -4.23 1.50
C CYS A 119 -17.08 -4.40 0.28
N GLN A 120 -18.12 -5.22 0.38
CA GLN A 120 -19.10 -5.44 -0.69
C GLN A 120 -19.90 -4.17 -0.99
N LEU A 121 -20.19 -3.37 0.05
CA LEU A 121 -20.83 -2.06 -0.06
C LEU A 121 -19.85 -0.96 -0.50
N GLY A 122 -18.59 -1.30 -0.76
CA GLY A 122 -17.64 -0.41 -1.41
C GLY A 122 -16.60 0.21 -0.49
N GLN A 123 -16.49 -0.21 0.78
CA GLN A 123 -15.39 0.18 1.66
C GLN A 123 -14.12 -0.60 1.32
N LYS A 124 -13.52 -0.23 0.18
CA LYS A 124 -12.34 -0.87 -0.40
C LYS A 124 -11.54 0.15 -1.24
N LEU A 125 -10.23 0.02 -1.24
CA LEU A 125 -9.30 0.94 -1.89
C LEU A 125 -8.26 0.15 -2.69
N THR A 126 -7.99 0.60 -3.92
CA THR A 126 -6.83 0.18 -4.71
C THR A 126 -5.97 1.40 -4.99
N ILE A 127 -4.67 1.28 -4.78
CA ILE A 127 -3.70 2.32 -5.12
C ILE A 127 -2.54 1.70 -5.91
N ASN A 128 -1.85 2.54 -6.69
CA ASN A 128 -0.62 2.16 -7.36
C ASN A 128 0.52 3.06 -6.88
N VAL A 129 1.51 2.46 -6.26
CA VAL A 129 2.65 3.12 -5.63
C VAL A 129 3.84 3.08 -6.59
N SER A 130 4.39 4.23 -6.95
CA SER A 130 5.64 4.30 -7.71
C SER A 130 6.85 4.18 -6.80
N ALA A 131 7.95 3.64 -7.33
CA ALA A 131 9.24 3.64 -6.64
C ALA A 131 9.67 5.09 -6.32
N ASP A 132 10.31 5.29 -5.17
CA ASP A 132 10.93 6.56 -4.84
C ASP A 132 12.14 6.78 -5.76
N ALA A 133 12.13 7.88 -6.52
CA ALA A 133 13.22 8.27 -7.41
C ALA A 133 14.45 8.77 -6.64
N SER A 134 14.32 9.04 -5.33
CA SER A 134 15.39 9.51 -4.45
C SER A 134 16.27 8.37 -3.95
N THR A 135 15.79 7.13 -4.03
CA THR A 135 16.56 5.94 -3.69
C THR A 135 17.31 5.47 -4.93
N THR A 136 18.42 6.15 -5.25
CA THR A 136 19.38 5.63 -6.23
C THR A 136 19.72 4.19 -5.80
N PRO A 137 19.49 3.17 -6.64
CA PRO A 137 20.02 1.84 -6.35
C PRO A 137 21.52 1.97 -6.10
N PRO A 138 22.13 1.23 -5.15
CA PRO A 138 23.58 1.17 -5.11
C PRO A 138 24.03 0.77 -6.51
N SER A 139 24.80 1.65 -7.16
CA SER A 139 25.37 1.41 -8.48
C SER A 139 25.97 0.01 -8.45
N ALA A 140 25.35 -0.93 -9.17
CA ALA A 140 25.93 -2.24 -9.36
C ALA A 140 27.25 -2.01 -10.10
N THR A 141 28.36 -2.06 -9.36
CA THR A 141 29.69 -2.12 -9.96
C THR A 141 29.65 -3.25 -10.99
N PRO A 142 30.12 -3.05 -12.23
CA PRO A 142 30.21 -4.15 -13.18
C PRO A 142 31.19 -5.18 -12.60
N THR A 143 30.67 -6.26 -12.02
CA THR A 143 31.48 -7.43 -11.75
C THR A 143 31.87 -8.01 -13.10
N THR A 144 33.16 -7.91 -13.40
CA THR A 144 33.85 -8.61 -14.47
C THR A 144 33.38 -10.06 -14.54
N PRO A 145 33.06 -10.62 -15.72
CA PRO A 145 32.79 -12.05 -15.86
C PRO A 145 34.00 -12.85 -15.38
N ALA A 146 33.82 -13.65 -14.33
CA ALA A 146 34.80 -14.67 -13.98
C ALA A 146 34.78 -15.75 -15.09
N SER A 147 35.96 -16.04 -15.64
CA SER A 147 36.15 -17.06 -16.68
C SER A 147 35.58 -18.43 -16.27
N PRO A 148 35.05 -19.21 -17.22
CA PRO A 148 34.57 -20.57 -16.96
C PRO A 148 35.72 -21.47 -16.51
N PRO A 149 35.52 -22.39 -15.54
CA PRO A 149 36.52 -23.39 -15.21
C PRO A 149 36.67 -24.39 -16.37
N THR A 150 37.90 -24.48 -16.86
CA THR A 150 38.35 -25.43 -17.87
C THR A 150 38.20 -26.86 -17.36
N THR A 151 37.48 -27.68 -18.11
CA THR A 151 37.37 -29.13 -17.98
C THR A 151 38.73 -29.81 -18.18
N ILE A 152 39.13 -30.70 -17.26
CA ILE A 152 40.15 -31.73 -17.52
C ILE A 152 39.49 -33.12 -17.44
N PRO A 153 39.68 -33.99 -18.44
CA PRO A 153 39.09 -35.33 -18.49
C PRO A 153 39.99 -36.36 -17.80
N THR A 154 39.37 -37.33 -17.12
CA THR A 154 40.04 -38.59 -16.71
C THR A 154 39.35 -39.79 -17.37
N PRO A 155 40.12 -40.75 -17.93
CA PRO A 155 39.63 -41.89 -18.73
C PRO A 155 39.18 -43.12 -17.89
N PRO A 156 38.61 -44.18 -18.52
CA PRO A 156 37.68 -45.14 -17.91
C PRO A 156 38.25 -46.56 -17.70
N LEU A 157 37.56 -47.39 -16.90
CA LEU A 157 37.44 -48.88 -16.93
C LEU A 157 36.92 -49.34 -15.56
N SER A 158 35.99 -50.29 -15.35
CA SER A 158 35.24 -51.21 -16.22
C SER A 158 34.08 -51.81 -15.39
N ALA A 159 32.96 -52.14 -16.07
CA ALA A 159 31.87 -53.00 -15.61
C ALA A 159 32.34 -54.50 -15.56
N PRO A 160 31.57 -55.54 -15.11
CA PRO A 160 30.14 -55.84 -15.37
C PRO A 160 29.41 -56.38 -14.11
N THR A 161 28.10 -56.69 -14.03
CA THR A 161 27.27 -57.61 -14.84
C THR A 161 25.79 -57.44 -14.43
N THR A 162 24.91 -57.61 -15.42
CA THR A 162 23.44 -57.72 -15.48
C THR A 162 22.90 -59.01 -14.77
N PRO A 163 21.62 -59.49 -14.87
CA PRO A 163 20.41 -59.03 -15.62
C PRO A 163 19.01 -59.17 -14.92
N ALA A 164 17.98 -58.60 -15.57
CA ALA A 164 16.58 -59.10 -15.78
C ALA A 164 15.66 -59.40 -14.56
N SER A 165 14.34 -59.21 -14.54
CA SER A 165 13.29 -58.80 -15.50
C SER A 165 11.95 -58.61 -14.72
N PRO A 166 10.90 -58.03 -15.34
CA PRO A 166 9.49 -57.90 -14.84
C PRO A 166 8.71 -59.23 -15.12
N PRO A 167 7.36 -59.42 -14.92
CA PRO A 167 6.23 -58.46 -14.96
C PRO A 167 4.99 -58.78 -14.07
N THR A 168 3.86 -58.10 -14.37
CA THR A 168 2.44 -58.56 -14.21
C THR A 168 1.76 -58.22 -12.85
N ILE A 169 0.49 -57.86 -12.64
CA ILE A 169 -0.79 -57.82 -13.41
C ILE A 169 -1.73 -56.79 -12.70
N SER A 170 -2.63 -56.14 -13.46
CA SER A 170 -3.89 -55.48 -13.01
C SER A 170 -4.97 -56.54 -12.67
N PRO A 171 -6.26 -56.26 -12.37
CA PRO A 171 -6.98 -55.12 -11.76
C PRO A 171 -7.76 -55.58 -10.49
N THR A 172 -8.60 -54.73 -9.87
CA THR A 172 -9.99 -55.08 -9.40
C THR A 172 -10.58 -53.92 -8.56
N THR A 173 -11.66 -53.36 -9.08
CA THR A 173 -12.65 -52.53 -8.39
C THR A 173 -13.38 -53.30 -7.29
N PRO A 174 -13.81 -52.63 -6.22
CA PRO A 174 -15.22 -52.80 -5.85
C PRO A 174 -15.99 -51.49 -5.89
N ASP A 175 -17.11 -51.53 -6.61
CA ASP A 175 -18.26 -50.63 -6.47
C ASP A 175 -18.57 -50.39 -4.99
N VAL A 176 -18.58 -49.13 -4.59
CA VAL A 176 -19.20 -48.69 -3.33
C VAL A 176 -20.61 -48.20 -3.66
N PRO A 177 -21.66 -48.84 -3.12
CA PRO A 177 -23.02 -48.38 -3.31
C PRO A 177 -23.25 -47.03 -2.62
N CYS A 178 -23.83 -46.11 -3.37
CA CYS A 178 -24.39 -44.85 -2.90
C CYS A 178 -25.48 -45.10 -1.84
N PRO A 179 -25.46 -44.43 -0.67
CA PRO A 179 -26.63 -44.33 0.19
C PRO A 179 -27.61 -43.27 -0.33
N PRO A 180 -28.93 -43.53 -0.30
CA PRO A 180 -29.92 -42.59 -0.79
C PRO A 180 -30.02 -41.33 0.09
N THR A 181 -30.03 -40.21 -0.63
CA THR A 181 -30.56 -38.91 -0.27
C THR A 181 -31.84 -39.00 0.55
N SER A 182 -31.83 -38.41 1.73
CA SER A 182 -33.06 -37.95 2.41
C SER A 182 -32.77 -36.64 3.14
N SER A 183 -32.75 -35.56 2.37
CA SER A 183 -33.02 -34.22 2.88
C SER A 183 -34.53 -34.04 2.99
N PRO A 184 -35.06 -33.61 4.14
CA PRO A 184 -36.20 -32.71 4.17
C PRO A 184 -35.69 -31.28 4.38
N SER A 185 -35.97 -30.48 3.35
CA SER A 185 -36.06 -29.03 3.39
C SER A 185 -37.03 -28.58 4.48
N SER A 186 -36.66 -27.56 5.26
CA SER A 186 -37.58 -26.55 5.81
C SER A 186 -36.78 -25.36 6.32
N SER A 187 -36.78 -24.30 5.52
CA SER A 187 -36.34 -22.95 5.90
C SER A 187 -37.30 -22.30 6.90
N PRO A 188 -36.88 -21.20 7.55
CA PRO A 188 -37.43 -20.73 8.82
C PRO A 188 -38.66 -19.82 8.67
N SER A 189 -39.57 -19.91 9.63
CA SER A 189 -40.59 -18.88 9.88
C SER A 189 -39.94 -17.66 10.53
N SER A 190 -40.13 -16.49 9.94
CA SER A 190 -40.17 -15.19 10.64
C SER A 190 -41.63 -14.73 10.63
N PRO A 191 -42.10 -14.03 11.68
CA PRO A 191 -41.86 -12.59 11.74
C PRO A 191 -41.58 -12.07 13.16
N PRO A 192 -41.02 -10.85 13.28
CA PRO A 192 -41.46 -9.99 14.37
C PRO A 192 -42.12 -8.71 13.86
N THR A 193 -43.08 -8.33 14.68
CA THR A 193 -43.95 -7.18 14.73
C THR A 193 -43.27 -5.83 14.47
N VAL A 194 -43.98 -5.05 13.67
CA VAL A 194 -43.91 -3.59 13.58
C VAL A 194 -44.02 -2.98 14.98
N VAL A 195 -43.00 -2.20 15.39
CA VAL A 195 -43.16 -1.17 16.41
C VAL A 195 -42.79 0.17 15.78
N THR A 196 -43.79 1.02 15.76
CA THR A 196 -43.85 2.38 15.28
C THR A 196 -43.16 3.33 16.25
N SER A 197 -42.58 4.40 15.70
CA SER A 197 -42.48 5.76 16.25
C SER A 197 -41.85 5.94 17.64
N ASP A 198 -40.68 6.59 17.70
CA ASP A 198 -40.65 7.89 18.39
C ASP A 198 -39.47 8.79 18.01
N ARG A 199 -39.84 10.06 17.76
CA ARG A 199 -39.19 11.32 18.10
C ARG A 199 -37.71 11.62 17.77
N ILE A 200 -37.61 12.55 16.82
CA ILE A 200 -36.53 13.50 16.59
C ILE A 200 -36.27 14.37 17.84
N THR A 201 -35.02 14.40 18.31
CA THR A 201 -34.45 15.56 19.04
C THR A 201 -33.09 15.91 18.44
N PRO A 202 -32.82 17.18 18.06
CA PRO A 202 -31.51 17.59 17.55
C PRO A 202 -30.50 17.70 18.71
N VAL A 203 -29.35 17.05 18.54
CA VAL A 203 -28.17 17.22 19.41
C VAL A 203 -27.44 18.52 19.00
N PRO A 204 -27.07 19.41 19.93
CA PRO A 204 -26.29 20.61 19.62
C PRO A 204 -24.80 20.28 19.32
N PRO A 205 -24.11 21.09 18.50
CA PRO A 205 -22.71 20.85 18.16
C PRO A 205 -21.76 21.18 19.33
N PRO A 206 -20.69 20.39 19.55
CA PRO A 206 -19.62 20.78 20.47
C PRO A 206 -18.83 21.97 19.90
N SER A 207 -18.65 22.97 20.75
CA SER A 207 -17.81 24.15 20.52
C SER A 207 -16.35 23.88 20.90
N GLY A 208 -15.42 24.42 20.12
CA GLY A 208 -14.01 24.58 20.48
C GLY A 208 -13.09 23.53 19.86
N GLY A 209 -11.94 23.86 19.30
CA GLY A 209 -11.28 25.13 19.06
C GLY A 209 -10.19 24.88 18.04
N ALA A 210 -9.99 25.79 17.10
CA ALA A 210 -8.93 25.65 16.10
C ALA A 210 -7.57 25.86 16.76
N PRO A 211 -6.59 24.95 16.61
CA PRO A 211 -5.20 25.30 16.91
C PRO A 211 -4.71 26.26 15.84
N SER A 212 -4.42 27.50 16.25
CA SER A 212 -3.65 28.46 15.46
C SER A 212 -2.25 27.90 15.24
N PHE A 213 -1.94 27.47 14.02
CA PHE A 213 -0.57 27.17 13.63
C PHE A 213 0.16 28.48 13.37
N SER A 214 0.89 28.95 14.38
CA SER A 214 1.87 30.03 14.22
C SER A 214 3.00 29.50 13.33
N ALA A 215 3.03 29.94 12.07
CA ALA A 215 4.13 29.68 11.16
C ALA A 215 5.39 30.36 11.71
N MET A 216 6.20 29.61 12.45
CA MET A 216 7.53 30.07 12.88
C MET A 216 8.44 29.97 11.66
N VAL A 217 8.57 31.08 10.95
CA VAL A 217 9.59 31.25 9.90
C VAL A 217 10.95 31.16 10.60
N PRO A 218 11.83 30.22 10.25
CA PRO A 218 13.16 30.17 10.84
C PRO A 218 13.92 31.45 10.50
N ALA A 219 14.28 32.22 11.53
CA ALA A 219 14.98 33.50 11.48
C ALA A 219 16.46 33.38 11.04
N SER A 220 16.77 32.48 10.11
CA SER A 220 18.15 32.23 9.64
C SER A 220 18.47 32.92 8.32
N PHE A 221 17.51 33.59 7.67
CA PHE A 221 17.74 34.31 6.41
C PHE A 221 17.91 35.83 6.56
N LEU A 222 17.99 36.36 7.79
CA LEU A 222 18.13 37.80 8.05
C LEU A 222 19.56 38.22 8.48
N ILE A 223 20.58 37.41 8.19
CA ILE A 223 21.98 37.77 8.47
C ILE A 223 22.84 37.94 7.20
N ILE A 224 22.42 37.47 6.03
CA ILE A 224 23.22 37.63 4.79
C ILE A 224 23.05 39.04 4.18
N GLY A 225 22.02 39.80 4.55
CA GLY A 225 21.77 41.15 4.03
C GLY A 225 22.61 42.29 4.66
N LEU A 226 23.32 42.05 5.77
CA LEU A 226 24.05 43.10 6.50
C LEU A 226 25.57 43.06 6.36
N ALA A 227 26.14 42.06 5.66
CA ALA A 227 27.59 41.98 5.43
C ALA A 227 28.08 42.64 4.12
N PHE A 228 27.18 43.19 3.29
CA PHE A 228 27.54 43.82 2.01
C PHE A 228 27.35 45.35 1.98
N LEU A 229 27.10 45.99 3.13
CA LEU A 229 27.06 47.45 3.25
C LEU A 229 28.33 48.10 3.80
N ASN A 230 29.38 47.33 4.08
CA ASN A 230 30.69 47.91 4.37
C ASN A 230 31.67 47.57 3.24
N TYR A 231 31.82 48.58 2.38
CA TYR A 231 33.11 49.09 1.93
C TYR A 231 34.28 48.77 2.88
#